data_AF-A0A815SBR4-F1
#
_entry.id   AF-A0A815SBR4-F1
#
_cell.length_a   1.000
_cell.length_b   1.000
_cell.length_c   1.000
_cell.angle_alpha   90.00
_cell.angle_beta   90.00
_cell.angle_gamma   90.00
#
_symmetry.space_group_name_H-M   'P 1'
#
loop_
_entity.id
_entity.type
_entity.pdbx_description
1 polymer ?
#
loop_
_entity_poly.entity_id
_entity_poly.type
_entity_poly.pdbx_seq_one_letter_code
_entity_poly.pdbx_strand_id
1 'polypeptide(L)'
;RDRRDGYNFTQSEPSAGNYYPIVTGILMKDKKQDLQMSVVTDRAQGGGSIRDGQIEIMIHRRVSTDDSLGVSETLNEMGIDNQGLVIRGRHLLALTKIEDGIKFFREHALKSVWKPIIAFRNDVNNEPLNYKPWSLLKSELPPQINILTIEPLTQENNILTILFRVEHFYEPNEHSTLSKTVSIQIDKIFKNHKVHEAKEVTLGANMDKSQAFERLKWKLDSTYANKKGHEEIPIRSTRTTKYRLQIAILIIAVSSFGLLISTPNHENNTHVEKQVFVPEKIEPVDDVPVVETTPPEPTNCAYRVYLDQQNFMTLFM
;
A
#
# COMPACT_ATOMS: atom_id res chain seq x y z
N ARG A 1 -12.86 7.35 18.13
CA ARG A 1 -13.92 6.45 18.62
C ARG A 1 -15.15 7.29 18.96
N ASP A 2 -16.35 6.81 18.64
CA ASP A 2 -17.66 7.38 19.00
C ASP A 2 -17.88 8.87 18.65
N ARG A 3 -17.30 9.32 17.53
CA ARG A 3 -17.36 10.73 17.11
C ARG A 3 -17.50 10.86 15.60
N ARG A 4 -18.21 11.89 15.16
CA ARG A 4 -18.30 12.36 13.77
C ARG A 4 -18.19 13.88 13.76
N ASP A 5 -17.44 14.45 12.81
CA ASP A 5 -17.20 15.90 12.78
C ASP A 5 -18.30 16.69 12.04
N GLY A 6 -19.10 15.99 11.23
CA GLY A 6 -20.13 16.59 10.38
C GLY A 6 -21.52 16.73 11.02
N TYR A 7 -21.80 15.99 12.10
CA TYR A 7 -23.12 15.96 12.74
C TYR A 7 -23.04 15.44 14.17
N ASN A 8 -24.09 15.67 14.96
CA ASN A 8 -24.18 15.12 16.31
C ASN A 8 -24.42 13.61 16.24
N PHE A 9 -23.45 12.82 16.70
CA PHE A 9 -23.46 11.36 16.58
C PHE A 9 -24.01 10.72 17.86
N THR A 10 -25.10 9.99 17.73
CA THR A 10 -25.61 9.09 18.77
C THR A 10 -25.10 7.69 18.49
N GLN A 11 -24.36 7.11 19.44
CA GLN A 11 -23.80 5.77 19.27
C GLN A 11 -24.90 4.70 19.36
N SER A 12 -25.04 3.90 18.32
CA SER A 12 -25.93 2.72 18.27
C SER A 12 -25.16 1.40 18.10
N GLU A 13 -23.96 1.46 17.52
CA GLU A 13 -23.12 0.32 17.15
C GLU A 13 -21.68 0.53 17.67
N PRO A 14 -21.41 0.20 18.95
CA PRO A 14 -20.15 0.56 19.62
C PRO A 14 -18.92 -0.10 19.00
N SER A 15 -19.10 -1.23 18.31
CA SER A 15 -18.01 -1.89 17.56
C SER A 15 -18.06 -1.52 16.09
N ALA A 16 -19.12 -1.91 15.37
CA ALA A 16 -19.20 -1.74 13.92
C ALA A 16 -19.08 -0.26 13.48
N GLY A 17 -19.64 0.68 14.25
CA GLY A 17 -19.52 2.12 13.99
C GLY A 17 -18.10 2.69 14.17
N ASN A 18 -17.15 1.91 14.69
CA ASN A 18 -15.76 2.31 14.88
C ASN A 18 -14.76 1.49 14.04
N TYR A 19 -15.26 0.64 13.13
CA TYR A 19 -14.44 -0.01 12.12
C TYR A 19 -14.24 0.90 10.91
N TYR A 20 -13.01 0.92 10.41
CA TYR A 20 -12.61 1.66 9.23
C TYR A 20 -11.93 0.73 8.22
N PRO A 21 -12.04 1.01 6.92
CA PRO A 21 -11.23 0.31 5.93
C PRO A 21 -9.76 0.66 6.17
N ILE A 22 -8.94 -0.37 6.36
CA ILE A 22 -7.48 -0.26 6.46
C ILE A 22 -6.87 -0.91 5.21
N VAL A 23 -6.44 -0.07 4.26
CA VAL A 23 -5.89 -0.54 2.97
C VAL A 23 -4.39 -0.82 3.06
N THR A 24 -3.71 -0.09 3.94
CA THR A 24 -2.26 -0.19 4.14
C THR A 24 -1.91 -0.65 5.56
N GLY A 25 -2.68 -0.20 6.55
CA GLY A 25 -2.41 -0.48 7.94
C GLY A 25 -3.09 0.51 8.88
N ILE A 26 -2.81 0.36 10.17
CA ILE A 26 -3.34 1.16 11.26
C ILE A 26 -2.23 1.42 12.28
N LEU A 27 -2.23 2.60 12.89
CA LEU A 27 -1.28 2.96 13.94
C LEU A 27 -1.97 3.66 15.10
N MET A 28 -1.34 3.59 16.27
CA MET A 28 -1.73 4.28 17.49
C MET A 28 -0.48 4.90 18.11
N LYS A 29 -0.61 6.10 18.67
CA LYS A 29 0.49 6.82 19.31
C LYS A 29 0.11 7.22 20.73
N ASP A 30 1.00 6.96 21.69
CA ASP A 30 1.01 7.62 22.99
C ASP A 30 2.10 8.70 22.99
N LYS A 31 1.68 9.96 22.88
CA LYS A 31 2.58 11.11 22.85
C LYS A 31 3.28 11.36 24.19
N LYS A 32 2.69 10.93 25.32
CA LYS A 32 3.29 11.14 26.64
C LYS A 32 4.49 10.21 26.85
N GLN A 33 4.40 9.00 26.32
CA GLN A 33 5.44 7.97 26.42
C GLN A 33 6.39 7.94 25.22
N ASP A 34 6.18 8.82 24.22
CA ASP A 34 6.86 8.75 22.92
C ASP A 34 6.81 7.34 22.32
N LEU A 35 5.61 6.75 22.27
CA LEU A 35 5.41 5.36 21.82
C LEU A 35 4.43 5.30 20.66
N GLN A 36 4.72 4.44 19.68
CA GLN A 36 3.85 4.14 18.55
C GLN A 36 3.75 2.64 18.34
N MET A 37 2.51 2.14 18.28
CA MET A 37 2.18 0.81 17.79
C MET A 37 1.69 0.92 16.35
N SER A 38 2.28 0.17 15.44
CA SER A 38 1.94 0.18 14.00
C SER A 38 1.70 -1.23 13.50
N VAL A 39 0.62 -1.41 12.75
CA VAL A 39 0.30 -2.66 12.06
C VAL A 39 0.16 -2.37 10.56
N VAL A 40 1.03 -2.98 9.74
CA VAL A 40 0.92 -2.94 8.27
C VAL A 40 0.25 -4.23 7.80
N THR A 41 -0.76 -4.09 6.95
CA THR A 41 -1.54 -5.22 6.39
C THR A 41 -1.03 -5.58 5.00
N ASP A 42 -1.18 -6.85 4.60
CA ASP A 42 -0.86 -7.30 3.25
C ASP A 42 -2.02 -7.14 2.25
N ARG A 43 -3.19 -6.70 2.73
CA ARG A 43 -4.42 -6.49 1.96
C ARG A 43 -5.36 -5.51 2.67
N ALA A 44 -6.41 -5.10 1.97
CA ALA A 44 -7.50 -4.33 2.56
C ALA A 44 -8.29 -5.15 3.58
N GLN A 45 -8.47 -4.61 4.77
CA GLN A 45 -9.23 -5.24 5.87
C GLN A 45 -10.07 -4.19 6.60
N GLY A 46 -10.98 -4.64 7.47
CA GLY A 46 -11.62 -3.78 8.45
C GLY A 46 -10.81 -3.78 9.74
N GLY A 47 -10.55 -2.61 10.31
CA GLY A 47 -9.86 -2.50 11.60
C GLY A 47 -10.35 -1.31 12.42
N GLY A 48 -10.06 -1.34 13.71
CA GLY A 48 -10.49 -0.31 14.64
C GLY A 48 -9.73 -0.32 15.96
N SER A 49 -10.03 0.67 16.78
CA SER A 49 -9.59 0.76 18.17
C SER A 49 -10.82 0.91 19.05
N ILE A 50 -11.31 -0.23 19.55
CA ILE A 50 -12.56 -0.29 20.33
C ILE A 50 -12.32 0.07 21.79
N ARG A 51 -11.08 -0.07 22.28
CA ARG A 51 -10.61 0.39 23.60
C ARG A 51 -9.28 1.10 23.45
N ASP A 52 -8.98 2.00 24.38
CA ASP A 52 -7.71 2.71 24.39
C ASP A 52 -6.54 1.72 24.57
N GLY A 53 -5.44 1.96 23.87
CA GLY A 53 -4.29 1.05 23.86
C GLY A 53 -4.48 -0.21 22.99
N GLN A 54 -5.62 -0.38 22.31
CA GLN A 54 -5.92 -1.57 21.52
C GLN A 54 -6.11 -1.27 20.04
N ILE A 55 -5.56 -2.13 19.19
CA ILE A 55 -5.86 -2.24 17.77
C ILE A 55 -6.46 -3.62 17.54
N GLU A 56 -7.57 -3.69 16.82
CA GLU A 56 -8.14 -4.94 16.33
C GLU A 56 -8.34 -4.88 14.82
N ILE A 57 -8.16 -6.02 14.16
CA ILE A 57 -8.27 -6.17 12.71
C ILE A 57 -9.08 -7.44 12.43
N MET A 58 -10.11 -7.31 11.61
CA MET A 58 -10.93 -8.42 11.16
C MET A 58 -10.22 -9.15 10.02
N ILE A 59 -9.79 -10.38 10.29
CA ILE A 59 -8.93 -11.16 9.39
C ILE A 59 -9.73 -11.83 8.28
N HIS A 60 -10.84 -12.47 8.64
CA HIS A 60 -11.70 -13.22 7.75
C HIS A 60 -13.15 -13.19 8.27
N ARG A 61 -14.13 -13.43 7.40
CA ARG A 61 -15.55 -13.43 7.75
C ARG A 61 -16.28 -14.55 7.03
N ARG A 62 -17.24 -15.14 7.74
CA ARG A 62 -18.26 -16.04 7.20
C ARG A 62 -19.58 -15.68 7.87
N VAL A 63 -20.64 -15.58 7.08
CA VAL A 63 -21.98 -15.19 7.54
C VAL A 63 -22.99 -16.15 6.91
N SER A 64 -23.92 -16.66 7.71
CA SER A 64 -24.95 -17.62 7.29
C SER A 64 -26.22 -16.97 6.73
N THR A 65 -26.24 -15.64 6.64
CA THR A 65 -27.42 -14.85 6.27
C THR A 65 -27.00 -13.71 5.35
N ASP A 66 -27.81 -13.47 4.32
CA ASP A 66 -27.68 -12.34 3.40
C ASP A 66 -28.13 -11.04 4.09
N ASP A 67 -27.48 -9.92 3.75
CA ASP A 67 -27.79 -8.62 4.34
C ASP A 67 -28.92 -7.87 3.59
N SER A 68 -29.49 -8.49 2.56
CA SER A 68 -30.57 -7.95 1.73
C SER A 68 -30.21 -6.65 1.00
N LEU A 69 -28.92 -6.46 0.69
CA LEU A 69 -28.42 -5.30 -0.07
C LEU A 69 -28.21 -5.58 -1.57
N GLY A 70 -28.67 -6.74 -2.06
CA GLY A 70 -28.87 -7.01 -3.50
C GLY A 70 -28.04 -8.14 -4.10
N VAL A 71 -27.06 -8.68 -3.38
CA VAL A 71 -26.25 -9.82 -3.86
C VAL A 71 -27.04 -11.13 -3.80
N SER A 72 -27.96 -11.28 -2.84
CA SER A 72 -28.82 -12.47 -2.66
C SER A 72 -28.04 -13.77 -2.38
N GLU A 73 -26.86 -13.65 -1.78
CA GLU A 73 -26.01 -14.76 -1.40
C GLU A 73 -25.40 -14.48 -0.02
N THR A 74 -25.29 -15.53 0.79
CA THR A 74 -24.60 -15.43 2.08
C THR A 74 -23.08 -15.35 1.85
N LEU A 75 -22.36 -14.56 2.64
CA LEU A 75 -20.88 -14.58 2.62
C LEU A 75 -20.36 -15.90 3.23
N ASN A 76 -20.35 -16.96 2.42
CA ASN A 76 -20.06 -18.32 2.83
C ASN A 76 -19.16 -19.04 1.82
N GLU A 77 -18.00 -18.47 1.54
CA GLU A 77 -17.05 -19.00 0.56
C GLU A 77 -16.49 -20.37 0.99
N MET A 78 -16.40 -21.29 0.04
CA MET A 78 -15.97 -22.66 0.24
C MET A 78 -14.59 -22.92 -0.38
N GLY A 79 -13.74 -23.66 0.32
CA GLY A 79 -12.47 -24.17 -0.22
C GLY A 79 -12.67 -25.38 -1.14
N ILE A 80 -11.58 -25.88 -1.72
CA ILE A 80 -11.57 -27.05 -2.62
C ILE A 80 -12.11 -28.30 -1.92
N ASP A 81 -11.88 -28.42 -0.62
CA ASP A 81 -12.35 -29.52 0.24
C ASP A 81 -13.78 -29.35 0.74
N ASN A 82 -14.47 -28.26 0.36
CA ASN A 82 -15.79 -27.88 0.86
C ASN A 82 -15.86 -27.70 2.39
N GLN A 83 -14.76 -27.34 3.06
CA GLN A 83 -14.76 -27.08 4.51
C GLN A 83 -14.69 -25.59 4.87
N GLY A 84 -15.03 -24.73 3.91
CA GLY A 84 -14.91 -23.27 4.03
C GLY A 84 -13.57 -22.75 3.51
N LEU A 85 -13.56 -21.49 3.08
CA LEU A 85 -12.38 -20.88 2.49
C LEU A 85 -11.30 -20.63 3.56
N VAL A 86 -10.13 -21.21 3.37
CA VAL A 86 -8.93 -20.94 4.17
C VAL A 86 -8.11 -19.84 3.49
N ILE A 87 -7.81 -18.78 4.22
CA ILE A 87 -6.93 -17.70 3.76
C ILE A 87 -5.62 -17.69 4.55
N ARG A 88 -4.52 -17.30 3.88
CA ARG A 88 -3.26 -16.97 4.53
C ARG A 88 -2.97 -15.48 4.30
N GLY A 89 -2.67 -14.77 5.38
CA GLY A 89 -2.30 -13.36 5.36
C GLY A 89 -1.05 -13.09 6.21
N ARG A 90 -0.51 -11.89 6.07
CA ARG A 90 0.63 -11.40 6.85
C ARG A 90 0.37 -10.00 7.39
N HIS A 91 0.67 -9.83 8.67
CA HIS A 91 0.64 -8.54 9.37
C HIS A 91 2.04 -8.25 9.90
N LEU A 92 2.52 -7.03 9.71
CA LEU A 92 3.78 -6.58 10.32
C LEU A 92 3.44 -5.66 11.49
N LEU A 93 3.80 -6.08 12.69
CA LEU A 93 3.61 -5.32 13.92
C LEU A 93 4.94 -4.70 14.35
N ALA A 94 4.92 -3.41 14.68
CA ALA A 94 6.05 -2.74 15.32
C ALA A 94 5.57 -1.90 16.51
N LEU A 95 6.36 -1.93 17.58
CA LEU A 95 6.22 -1.09 18.75
C LEU A 95 7.53 -0.33 18.96
N THR A 96 7.50 0.97 18.73
CA THR A 96 8.72 1.79 18.63
C THR A 96 8.48 3.19 19.17
N LYS A 97 9.52 4.03 19.20
CA LYS A 97 9.33 5.48 19.33
C LYS A 97 8.52 6.04 18.17
N ILE A 98 7.88 7.20 18.36
CA ILE A 98 6.98 7.77 17.35
C ILE A 98 7.74 8.05 16.04
N GLU A 99 8.94 8.60 16.13
CA GLU A 99 9.76 8.97 14.97
C GLU A 99 10.19 7.74 14.14
N ASP A 100 10.68 6.69 14.80
CA ASP A 100 11.08 5.45 14.13
C ASP A 100 9.85 4.68 13.62
N GLY A 101 8.73 4.77 14.34
CA GLY A 101 7.50 4.06 14.01
C GLY A 101 6.86 4.57 12.75
N ILE A 102 6.86 5.89 12.51
CA ILE A 102 6.29 6.44 11.28
C ILE A 102 7.15 6.10 10.07
N LYS A 103 8.49 6.10 10.22
CA LYS A 103 9.41 5.62 9.20
C LYS A 103 9.15 4.14 8.88
N PHE A 104 9.08 3.30 9.91
CA PHE A 104 8.74 1.89 9.76
C PHE A 104 7.42 1.71 9.00
N PHE A 105 6.35 2.39 9.43
CA PHE A 105 5.03 2.27 8.84
C PHE A 105 5.04 2.64 7.35
N ARG A 106 5.61 3.80 6.99
CA ARG A 106 5.65 4.30 5.62
C ARG A 106 6.50 3.41 4.70
N GLU A 107 7.67 2.96 5.15
CA GLU A 107 8.52 2.06 4.35
C GLU A 107 7.90 0.68 4.15
N HIS A 108 7.34 0.08 5.20
CA HIS A 108 6.80 -1.28 5.13
C HIS A 108 5.43 -1.32 4.44
N ALA A 109 4.68 -0.22 4.49
CA ALA A 109 3.52 0.00 3.64
C ALA A 109 3.87 -0.14 2.16
N LEU A 110 4.88 0.60 1.69
CA LEU A 110 5.33 0.54 0.29
C LEU A 110 5.88 -0.84 -0.08
N LYS A 111 6.73 -1.43 0.77
CA LYS A 111 7.30 -2.77 0.54
C LYS A 111 6.26 -3.89 0.56
N SER A 112 5.12 -3.69 1.22
CA SER A 112 4.02 -4.67 1.24
C SER A 112 3.26 -4.70 -0.09
N VAL A 113 3.18 -3.57 -0.78
CA VAL A 113 2.62 -3.45 -2.13
C VAL A 113 3.64 -3.88 -3.19
N TRP A 114 4.86 -3.35 -3.11
CA TRP A 114 5.93 -3.58 -4.10
C TRP A 114 6.92 -4.64 -3.64
N LYS A 115 6.47 -5.89 -3.60
CA LYS A 115 7.35 -7.02 -3.28
C LYS A 115 8.29 -7.31 -4.46
N PRO A 116 9.55 -7.72 -4.19
CA PRO A 116 10.46 -8.16 -5.25
C PRO A 116 9.85 -9.29 -6.08
N ILE A 117 10.04 -9.23 -7.39
CA ILE A 117 9.70 -10.34 -8.29
C ILE A 117 10.79 -11.39 -8.15
N ILE A 118 10.39 -12.61 -7.80
CA ILE A 118 11.28 -13.76 -7.72
C ILE A 118 11.15 -14.55 -9.03
N ALA A 119 12.26 -14.71 -9.75
CA ALA A 119 12.32 -15.48 -10.98
C ALA A 119 13.14 -16.76 -10.75
N PHE A 120 12.63 -17.88 -11.25
CA PHE A 120 13.29 -19.18 -11.18
C PHE A 120 13.65 -19.63 -12.59
N ARG A 121 14.84 -20.22 -12.73
CA ARG A 121 15.28 -20.91 -13.95
C ARG A 121 15.47 -22.37 -13.61
N ASN A 122 14.97 -23.26 -14.47
CA ASN A 122 15.35 -24.66 -14.41
C ASN A 122 16.75 -24.80 -15.00
N ASP A 123 17.74 -25.07 -14.17
CA ASP A 123 19.12 -25.22 -14.61
C ASP A 123 19.51 -26.70 -14.58
N VAL A 124 19.52 -27.33 -15.75
CA VAL A 124 19.85 -28.76 -15.89
C VAL A 124 21.37 -28.98 -15.76
N ASN A 125 22.17 -27.95 -15.99
CA ASN A 125 23.63 -28.08 -16.13
C ASN A 125 24.44 -27.36 -15.03
N ASN A 126 23.79 -26.79 -14.00
CA ASN A 126 24.46 -26.05 -12.89
C ASN A 126 25.43 -24.96 -13.38
N GLU A 127 25.13 -24.31 -14.49
CA GLU A 127 25.99 -23.28 -15.05
C GLU A 127 25.81 -21.97 -14.27
N PRO A 128 26.88 -21.39 -13.70
CA PRO A 128 26.78 -20.20 -12.88
C PRO A 128 26.15 -19.04 -13.66
N LEU A 129 25.14 -18.41 -13.06
CA LEU A 129 24.51 -17.22 -13.60
C LEU A 129 25.51 -16.06 -13.60
N ASN A 130 26.06 -15.73 -14.76
CA ASN A 130 26.83 -14.50 -14.95
C ASN A 130 25.87 -13.30 -15.06
N TYR A 131 25.26 -12.92 -13.94
CA TYR A 131 24.37 -11.77 -13.84
C TYR A 131 25.14 -10.51 -13.44
N LYS A 132 24.93 -9.42 -14.17
CA LYS A 132 25.35 -8.08 -13.75
C LYS A 132 24.14 -7.31 -13.25
N PRO A 133 24.18 -6.77 -12.01
CA PRO A 133 23.15 -5.87 -11.52
C PRO A 133 22.85 -4.75 -12.51
N TRP A 134 21.58 -4.63 -12.88
CA TRP A 134 21.11 -3.56 -13.75
C TRP A 134 20.13 -2.67 -12.98
N SER A 135 20.26 -1.36 -13.17
CA SER A 135 19.35 -0.36 -12.64
C SER A 135 19.12 0.71 -13.69
N LEU A 136 17.87 1.12 -13.84
CA LEU A 136 17.48 2.25 -14.67
C LEU A 136 17.98 3.57 -14.07
N LEU A 137 18.06 3.66 -12.74
CA LEU A 137 18.43 4.88 -12.03
C LEU A 137 19.95 5.00 -11.92
N LYS A 138 20.46 6.22 -12.06
CA LYS A 138 21.91 6.53 -11.91
C LYS A 138 22.37 6.45 -10.45
N SER A 139 21.49 6.82 -9.52
CA SER A 139 21.69 6.76 -8.08
C SER A 139 20.35 6.44 -7.39
N GLU A 140 20.41 6.03 -6.14
CA GLU A 140 19.22 5.90 -5.31
C GLU A 140 18.47 7.24 -5.21
N LEU A 141 17.14 7.16 -5.13
CA LEU A 141 16.30 8.33 -4.87
C LEU A 141 16.37 8.71 -3.39
N PRO A 142 16.07 9.98 -3.06
CA PRO A 142 15.89 10.37 -1.67
C PRO A 142 14.85 9.48 -0.97
N PRO A 143 15.06 9.11 0.30
CA PRO A 143 14.25 8.09 0.99
C PRO A 143 12.77 8.45 1.16
N GLN A 144 12.41 9.72 1.02
CA GLN A 144 11.02 10.20 1.03
C GLN A 144 10.32 10.15 -0.33
N ILE A 145 11.01 9.74 -1.40
CA ILE A 145 10.46 9.67 -2.76
C ILE A 145 10.27 8.22 -3.19
N ASN A 146 9.08 7.92 -3.69
CA ASN A 146 8.74 6.65 -4.30
C ASN A 146 8.39 6.85 -5.79
N ILE A 147 8.79 5.88 -6.63
CA ILE A 147 8.35 5.82 -8.04
C ILE A 147 7.04 5.03 -8.06
N LEU A 148 5.95 5.69 -8.42
CA LEU A 148 4.64 5.08 -8.56
C LEU A 148 4.44 4.42 -9.92
N THR A 149 5.01 5.00 -10.98
CA THR A 149 4.83 4.50 -12.34
C THR A 149 6.05 4.83 -13.18
N ILE A 150 6.54 3.83 -13.91
CA ILE A 150 7.34 3.98 -15.13
C ILE A 150 6.62 3.16 -16.18
N GLU A 151 6.03 3.83 -17.16
CA GLU A 151 5.29 3.17 -18.22
C GLU A 151 5.78 3.68 -19.58
N PRO A 152 6.28 2.80 -20.47
CA PRO A 152 6.62 3.21 -21.82
C PRO A 152 5.34 3.53 -22.60
N LEU A 153 5.31 4.68 -23.27
CA LEU A 153 4.17 5.13 -24.07
C LEU A 153 4.41 4.88 -25.56
N THR A 154 5.48 5.47 -26.10
CA THR A 154 5.84 5.37 -27.52
C THR A 154 7.35 5.27 -27.68
N GLN A 155 7.79 4.68 -28.78
CA GLN A 155 9.21 4.63 -29.14
C GLN A 155 9.36 4.93 -30.63
N GLU A 156 9.95 6.07 -30.94
CA GLU A 156 10.13 6.57 -32.30
C GLU A 156 11.51 7.23 -32.43
N ASN A 157 12.20 7.05 -33.56
CA ASN A 157 13.47 7.72 -33.85
C ASN A 157 14.54 7.62 -32.73
N ASN A 158 14.65 6.44 -32.10
CA ASN A 158 15.53 6.20 -30.94
C ASN A 158 15.21 7.02 -29.68
N ILE A 159 13.99 7.56 -29.58
CA ILE A 159 13.45 8.25 -28.41
C ILE A 159 12.34 7.38 -27.84
N LEU A 160 12.48 7.03 -26.57
CA LEU A 160 11.44 6.38 -25.77
C LEU A 160 10.72 7.46 -24.95
N THR A 161 9.43 7.60 -25.16
CA THR A 161 8.57 8.44 -24.34
C THR A 161 8.02 7.60 -23.21
N ILE A 162 8.20 8.03 -21.96
CA ILE A 162 7.71 7.36 -20.77
C ILE A 162 6.78 8.26 -19.96
N LEU A 163 5.79 7.63 -19.33
CA LEU A 163 5.03 8.20 -18.23
C LEU A 163 5.75 7.88 -16.93
N PHE A 164 6.15 8.93 -16.23
CA PHE A 164 6.90 8.84 -14.98
C PHE A 164 6.13 9.52 -13.85
N ARG A 165 5.71 8.73 -12.86
CA ARG A 165 5.03 9.23 -11.65
C ARG A 165 5.92 9.02 -10.44
N VAL A 166 6.15 10.10 -9.70
CA VAL A 166 6.84 10.06 -8.41
C VAL A 166 5.97 10.69 -7.35
N GLU A 167 6.07 10.20 -6.12
CA GLU A 167 5.37 10.75 -4.97
C GLU A 167 6.31 11.03 -3.82
N HIS A 168 5.96 12.03 -3.03
CA HIS A 168 6.46 12.20 -1.67
C HIS A 168 5.51 11.51 -0.70
N PHE A 169 5.87 10.33 -0.19
CA PHE A 169 4.93 9.46 0.54
C PHE A 169 4.83 9.74 2.05
N TYR A 170 5.58 10.72 2.56
CA TYR A 170 5.40 11.27 3.90
C TYR A 170 4.47 12.49 3.88
N GLU A 171 3.59 12.58 4.86
CA GLU A 171 2.73 13.74 5.09
C GLU A 171 3.47 14.87 5.84
N PRO A 172 2.93 16.10 5.84
CA PRO A 172 3.54 17.22 6.53
C PRO A 172 3.62 16.96 8.03
N ASN A 173 4.77 17.24 8.62
CA ASN A 173 5.02 17.10 10.07
C ASN A 173 4.88 15.68 10.62
N GLU A 174 4.93 14.65 9.78
CA GLU A 174 4.95 13.25 10.23
C GLU A 174 6.30 12.83 10.82
N HIS A 175 7.39 13.29 10.23
CA HIS A 175 8.76 12.95 10.60
C HIS A 175 9.64 14.21 10.52
N SER A 176 10.56 14.39 11.47
CA SER A 176 11.43 15.56 11.61
C SER A 176 12.29 15.85 10.36
N THR A 177 12.76 14.83 9.66
CA THR A 177 13.64 14.94 8.48
C THR A 177 12.97 14.45 7.19
N LEU A 178 12.22 13.34 7.24
CA LEU A 178 11.66 12.71 6.04
C LEU A 178 10.40 13.39 5.50
N SER A 179 9.73 14.24 6.29
CA SER A 179 8.60 15.06 5.83
C SER A 179 9.03 16.38 5.16
N LYS A 180 10.33 16.61 4.98
CA LYS A 180 10.85 17.87 4.41
C LYS A 180 10.88 17.81 2.89
N THR A 181 10.70 18.98 2.27
CA THR A 181 10.77 19.12 0.81
C THR A 181 12.11 18.65 0.27
N VAL A 182 12.07 17.97 -0.88
CA VAL A 182 13.25 17.52 -1.61
C VAL A 182 13.14 17.84 -3.08
N SER A 183 14.28 17.99 -3.74
CA SER A 183 14.38 18.22 -5.18
C SER A 183 15.12 17.07 -5.85
N ILE A 184 14.64 16.64 -7.01
CA ILE A 184 15.26 15.62 -7.84
C ILE A 184 15.61 16.24 -9.19
N GLN A 185 16.82 15.95 -9.68
CA GLN A 185 17.30 16.38 -11.00
C GLN A 185 16.87 15.35 -12.05
N ILE A 186 15.72 15.58 -12.71
CA ILE A 186 15.14 14.67 -13.69
C ILE A 186 16.08 14.42 -14.87
N ASP A 187 16.82 15.45 -15.31
CA ASP A 187 17.79 15.36 -16.40
C ASP A 187 18.94 14.37 -16.15
N LYS A 188 19.20 14.00 -14.88
CA LYS A 188 20.30 13.12 -14.47
C LYS A 188 19.84 11.84 -13.77
N ILE A 189 18.54 11.60 -13.70
CA ILE A 189 17.96 10.51 -12.91
C ILE A 189 18.26 9.14 -13.53
N PHE A 190 18.29 9.05 -14.87
CA PHE A 190 18.45 7.79 -15.59
C PHE A 190 19.92 7.48 -15.91
N LYS A 191 20.31 6.23 -15.70
CA LYS A 191 21.64 5.71 -16.05
C LYS A 191 21.68 5.41 -17.53
N ASN A 192 22.67 5.94 -18.26
CA ASN A 192 22.87 5.69 -19.68
C ASN A 192 21.73 6.13 -20.63
N HIS A 193 20.74 6.88 -20.12
CA HIS A 193 19.67 7.45 -20.94
C HIS A 193 19.67 8.97 -20.79
N LYS A 194 19.82 9.68 -21.92
CA LYS A 194 19.74 11.14 -21.95
C LYS A 194 18.28 11.56 -21.95
N VAL A 195 17.89 12.45 -21.04
CA VAL A 195 16.59 13.11 -21.07
C VAL A 195 16.64 14.24 -22.10
N HIS A 196 15.73 14.21 -23.08
CA HIS A 196 15.58 15.22 -24.11
C HIS A 196 14.51 16.25 -23.72
N GLU A 197 13.41 15.77 -23.14
CA GLU A 197 12.28 16.59 -22.72
C GLU A 197 11.66 15.96 -21.48
N ALA A 198 11.16 16.81 -20.57
CA ALA A 198 10.36 16.40 -19.44
C ALA A 198 9.24 17.41 -19.25
N LYS A 199 7.99 16.95 -19.35
CA LYS A 199 6.80 17.79 -19.34
C LYS A 199 5.87 17.40 -18.21
N GLU A 200 5.52 18.34 -17.34
CA GLU A 200 4.60 18.07 -16.24
C GLU A 200 3.13 18.10 -16.72
N VAL A 201 2.39 17.05 -16.39
CA VAL A 201 1.00 16.82 -16.81
C VAL A 201 0.06 16.62 -15.62
N THR A 202 -1.25 16.60 -15.87
CA THR A 202 -2.29 16.31 -14.86
C THR A 202 -2.23 14.86 -14.34
N LEU A 203 -3.00 14.55 -13.29
CA LEU A 203 -3.07 13.20 -12.70
C LEU A 203 -3.39 12.09 -13.72
N GLY A 204 -4.34 12.38 -14.62
CA GLY A 204 -4.72 11.49 -15.71
C GLY A 204 -3.76 11.48 -16.90
N ALA A 205 -2.65 12.23 -16.85
CA ALA A 205 -1.67 12.36 -17.93
C ALA A 205 -2.24 12.80 -19.29
N ASN A 206 -3.38 13.48 -19.29
CA ASN A 206 -4.14 13.84 -20.49
C ASN A 206 -4.08 15.34 -20.84
N MET A 207 -3.50 16.16 -19.96
CA MET A 207 -3.41 17.60 -20.15
C MET A 207 -2.11 18.14 -19.56
N ASP A 208 -1.57 19.17 -20.19
CA ASP A 208 -0.44 19.91 -19.64
C ASP A 208 -0.84 20.58 -18.34
N LYS A 209 -0.01 20.44 -17.31
CA LYS A 209 -0.33 21.00 -16.01
C LYS A 209 -0.40 22.53 -16.07
N SER A 210 0.39 23.18 -16.93
CA SER A 210 0.34 24.63 -17.15
C SER A 210 -1.01 25.12 -17.69
N GLN A 211 -1.74 24.28 -18.42
CA GLN A 211 -3.05 24.59 -19.01
C GLN A 211 -4.22 24.20 -18.09
N ALA A 212 -3.96 23.39 -17.06
CA ALA A 212 -5.00 22.75 -16.24
C ALA A 212 -5.54 23.59 -15.07
N PHE A 213 -5.25 24.90 -15.00
CA PHE A 213 -5.49 25.70 -13.79
C PHE A 213 -6.41 26.90 -13.95
N GLU A 214 -7.65 26.65 -14.37
CA GLU A 214 -8.78 27.48 -13.96
C GLU A 214 -9.63 26.71 -12.93
N ARG A 215 -9.22 26.77 -11.66
CA ARG A 215 -10.03 26.20 -10.58
C ARG A 215 -11.27 27.06 -10.38
N LEU A 216 -12.44 26.41 -10.31
CA LEU A 216 -13.67 27.06 -9.89
C LEU A 216 -13.46 27.75 -8.53
N LYS A 217 -13.93 28.98 -8.42
CA LYS A 217 -13.89 29.78 -7.20
C LYS A 217 -15.21 29.60 -6.46
N TRP A 218 -15.17 28.88 -5.35
CA TRP A 218 -16.32 28.65 -4.49
C TRP A 218 -16.40 29.73 -3.42
N LYS A 219 -17.60 30.29 -3.19
CA LYS A 219 -17.87 31.09 -2.00
C LYS A 219 -18.25 30.12 -0.89
N LEU A 220 -17.40 30.03 0.13
CA LEU A 220 -17.66 29.19 1.29
C LEU A 220 -18.52 29.97 2.29
N ASP A 221 -19.42 29.28 2.97
CA ASP A 221 -20.17 29.83 4.10
C ASP A 221 -19.19 30.11 5.25
N SER A 222 -19.31 31.29 5.87
CA SER A 222 -18.43 31.79 6.93
C SER A 222 -18.43 30.91 8.20
N THR A 223 -19.46 30.08 8.37
CA THR A 223 -19.52 29.08 9.45
C THR A 223 -18.56 27.90 9.25
N TYR A 224 -18.24 27.56 8.01
CA TYR A 224 -17.22 26.55 7.65
C TYR A 224 -15.82 27.13 7.54
N ALA A 225 -15.70 28.43 7.24
CA ALA A 225 -14.45 29.19 7.25
C ALA A 225 -13.79 29.27 8.64
N ASN A 226 -14.60 29.34 9.71
CA ASN A 226 -14.12 29.69 11.05
C ASN A 226 -13.91 28.52 12.03
N LYS A 227 -14.09 27.25 11.60
CA LYS A 227 -13.70 26.09 12.44
C LYS A 227 -12.17 26.04 12.54
N LYS A 228 -11.61 26.61 13.63
CA LYS A 228 -10.19 26.63 14.05
C LYS A 228 -9.54 25.24 14.17
N GLY A 229 -9.42 24.56 13.04
CA GLY A 229 -8.86 23.23 12.84
C GLY A 229 -8.72 22.91 11.36
N HIS A 230 -9.50 23.59 10.52
CA HIS A 230 -9.10 23.94 9.18
C HIS A 230 -8.54 25.36 9.23
N GLU A 231 -7.22 25.52 9.29
CA GLU A 231 -6.65 26.76 8.76
C GLU A 231 -7.25 26.92 7.36
N GLU A 232 -8.01 27.99 7.13
CA GLU A 232 -8.23 28.45 5.77
C GLU A 232 -6.86 28.67 5.15
N ILE A 233 -6.34 27.69 4.42
CA ILE A 233 -5.17 27.89 3.59
C ILE A 233 -5.66 28.78 2.46
N PRO A 234 -5.37 30.10 2.48
CA PRO A 234 -5.96 31.01 1.52
C PRO A 234 -5.56 30.54 0.13
N ILE A 235 -6.52 30.43 -0.79
CA ILE A 235 -6.24 30.30 -2.21
C ILE A 235 -5.86 31.70 -2.70
N ARG A 236 -4.76 32.25 -2.16
CA ARG A 236 -4.08 33.40 -2.74
C ARG A 236 -2.89 32.90 -3.53
N SER A 237 -3.02 33.10 -4.84
CA SER A 237 -1.94 33.33 -5.77
C SER A 237 -0.81 34.15 -5.11
N THR A 238 0.43 33.81 -5.47
CA THR A 238 1.72 34.37 -5.04
C THR A 238 2.37 33.74 -3.78
N ARG A 239 3.34 32.85 -4.05
CA ARG A 239 4.52 32.45 -3.24
C ARG A 239 4.30 32.11 -1.75
N THR A 240 3.98 30.84 -1.44
CA THR A 240 4.71 29.99 -0.47
C THR A 240 4.15 28.55 -0.44
N THR A 241 5.04 27.60 -0.23
CA THR A 241 4.92 26.15 -0.42
C THR A 241 3.77 25.51 0.37
N LYS A 242 2.74 25.03 -0.35
CA LYS A 242 1.64 24.22 0.21
C LYS A 242 2.05 22.76 0.18
N TYR A 243 2.23 22.13 1.34
CA TYR A 243 2.52 20.71 1.46
C TYR A 243 1.25 19.89 1.13
N ARG A 244 0.99 19.72 -0.15
CA ARG A 244 0.18 18.60 -0.63
C ARG A 244 1.10 17.40 -0.78
N LEU A 245 0.57 16.18 -0.66
CA LEU A 245 1.20 15.00 -1.22
C LEU A 245 1.52 15.33 -2.69
N GLN A 246 2.79 15.60 -2.99
CA GLN A 246 3.20 16.02 -4.32
C GLN A 246 3.45 14.76 -5.12
N ILE A 247 2.41 14.28 -5.77
CA ILE A 247 2.60 13.42 -6.92
C ILE A 247 2.99 14.32 -8.08
N ALA A 248 4.21 14.15 -8.59
CA ALA A 248 4.65 14.79 -9.82
C ALA A 248 4.55 13.76 -10.95
N ILE A 249 4.00 14.20 -12.09
CA ILE A 249 3.68 13.32 -13.21
C ILE A 249 4.25 13.97 -14.44
N LEU A 250 5.15 13.23 -15.06
CA LEU A 250 5.98 13.71 -16.13
C LEU A 250 5.80 12.79 -17.34
N ILE A 251 5.62 13.38 -18.50
CA ILE A 251 5.93 12.71 -19.76
C ILE A 251 7.39 13.05 -20.06
N ILE A 252 8.25 12.03 -20.15
CA ILE A 252 9.69 12.19 -20.34
C ILE A 252 10.11 11.53 -21.63
N ALA A 253 10.79 12.27 -22.50
CA ALA A 253 11.46 11.73 -23.67
C ALA A 253 12.91 11.39 -23.32
N VAL A 254 13.27 10.11 -23.42
CA VAL A 254 14.63 9.61 -23.14
C VAL A 254 15.21 8.87 -24.33
N SER A 255 16.53 8.86 -24.48
CA SER A 255 17.18 8.05 -25.51
C SER A 255 16.91 6.55 -25.30
N SER A 256 16.48 5.81 -26.33
CA SER A 256 16.00 4.42 -26.21
C SER A 256 17.09 3.34 -26.22
N PHE A 257 18.37 3.68 -26.05
CA PHE A 257 19.47 2.72 -26.15
C PHE A 257 19.27 1.50 -25.24
N GLY A 258 19.08 0.32 -25.84
CA GLY A 258 18.92 -0.96 -25.11
C GLY A 258 17.55 -1.20 -24.47
N LEU A 259 16.59 -0.27 -24.60
CA LEU A 259 15.19 -0.46 -24.22
C LEU A 259 14.36 -0.54 -25.49
N LEU A 260 13.81 -1.73 -25.77
CA LEU A 260 12.82 -1.92 -26.82
C LEU A 260 11.47 -2.16 -26.14
N ILE A 261 10.44 -1.41 -26.54
CA ILE A 261 9.06 -1.80 -26.25
C ILE A 261 8.79 -3.08 -27.04
N SER A 262 8.78 -4.23 -26.37
CA SER A 262 8.26 -5.45 -26.98
C SER A 262 6.74 -5.32 -27.05
N THR A 263 6.20 -4.88 -28.19
CA THR A 263 4.80 -5.14 -28.49
C THR A 263 4.64 -6.65 -28.62
N PRO A 264 3.72 -7.31 -27.90
CA PRO A 264 3.42 -8.70 -28.18
C PRO A 264 2.98 -8.77 -29.65
N ASN A 265 3.78 -9.39 -30.51
CA ASN A 265 3.33 -9.74 -31.84
C ASN A 265 2.15 -10.70 -31.65
N HIS A 266 0.97 -10.26 -32.08
CA HIS A 266 -0.24 -11.10 -32.05
C HIS A 266 -0.20 -12.25 -33.07
N GLU A 267 0.92 -12.43 -33.76
CA GLU A 267 1.19 -13.49 -34.73
C GLU A 267 2.44 -14.25 -34.31
N ASN A 268 2.27 -15.17 -33.37
CA ASN A 268 2.98 -16.45 -33.32
C ASN A 268 2.36 -17.28 -32.18
N ASN A 269 1.33 -18.04 -32.54
CA ASN A 269 0.83 -19.18 -31.77
C ASN A 269 1.99 -20.14 -31.53
N THR A 270 2.74 -19.94 -30.45
CA THR A 270 3.40 -21.04 -29.77
C THR A 270 2.37 -21.56 -28.76
N HIS A 271 1.86 -22.76 -29.03
CA HIS A 271 1.06 -23.51 -28.09
C HIS A 271 1.80 -23.57 -26.74
N VAL A 272 1.37 -22.75 -25.78
CA VAL A 272 1.65 -22.99 -24.38
C VAL A 272 0.54 -23.91 -23.91
N GLU A 273 0.77 -25.22 -24.00
CA GLU A 273 0.01 -26.18 -23.22
C GLU A 273 0.18 -25.80 -21.74
N LYS A 274 -0.86 -25.21 -21.14
CA LYS A 274 -0.98 -25.17 -19.69
C LYS A 274 -1.25 -26.60 -19.23
N GLN A 275 -0.20 -27.35 -18.91
CA GLN A 275 -0.36 -28.50 -18.02
C GLN A 275 -0.70 -27.96 -16.64
N VAL A 276 -1.97 -28.07 -16.28
CA VAL A 276 -2.43 -27.92 -14.90
C VAL A 276 -1.88 -29.15 -14.17
N PHE A 277 -0.79 -28.96 -13.42
CA PHE A 277 -0.34 -29.97 -12.46
C PHE A 277 -1.44 -30.15 -11.43
N VAL A 278 -2.15 -31.27 -11.50
CA VAL A 278 -2.94 -31.79 -10.39
C VAL A 278 -1.92 -32.32 -9.38
N PRO A 279 -1.82 -31.77 -8.16
CA PRO A 279 -0.90 -32.31 -7.17
C PRO A 279 -1.27 -33.76 -6.88
N GLU A 280 -0.30 -34.65 -7.01
CA GLU A 280 -0.43 -36.05 -6.62
C GLU A 280 -0.86 -36.15 -5.16
N LYS A 281 -1.76 -37.10 -4.90
CA LYS A 281 -2.34 -37.38 -3.59
C LYS A 281 -1.19 -37.69 -2.62
N ILE A 282 -0.92 -36.77 -1.71
CA ILE A 282 0.00 -37.01 -0.60
C ILE A 282 -0.68 -38.03 0.31
N GLU A 283 -0.18 -39.27 0.34
CA GLU A 283 -0.63 -40.25 1.31
C GLU A 283 -0.27 -39.79 2.73
N PRO A 284 -1.17 -39.96 3.72
CA PRO A 284 -0.93 -39.52 5.07
C PRO A 284 0.26 -40.26 5.67
N VAL A 285 1.22 -39.50 6.21
CA VAL A 285 2.27 -40.02 7.07
C VAL A 285 1.66 -40.29 8.44
N ASP A 286 1.78 -41.52 8.92
CA ASP A 286 1.18 -42.00 10.17
C ASP A 286 1.65 -41.23 11.42
N ASP A 287 0.67 -41.02 12.30
CA ASP A 287 0.72 -40.83 13.76
C ASP A 287 1.63 -39.75 14.37
N VAL A 288 1.01 -38.60 14.63
CA VAL A 288 1.33 -37.77 15.81
C VAL A 288 0.06 -37.70 16.67
N PRO A 289 0.10 -38.05 17.97
CA PRO A 289 -1.10 -38.09 18.79
C PRO A 289 -1.71 -36.69 18.95
N VAL A 290 -2.93 -36.53 18.44
CA VAL A 290 -3.78 -35.36 18.63
C VAL A 290 -4.37 -35.43 20.04
N VAL A 291 -4.03 -34.46 20.89
CA VAL A 291 -4.77 -34.21 22.13
C VAL A 291 -6.10 -33.57 21.74
N GLU A 292 -7.19 -34.33 21.82
CA GLU A 292 -8.55 -33.81 21.65
C GLU A 292 -8.88 -32.83 22.79
N THR A 293 -8.95 -31.54 22.48
CA THR A 293 -9.70 -30.58 23.30
C THR A 293 -10.99 -30.25 22.56
N THR A 294 -12.12 -30.54 23.19
CA THR A 294 -13.45 -30.18 22.72
C THR A 294 -13.55 -28.67 22.42
N PRO A 295 -14.11 -28.26 21.27
CA PRO A 295 -14.22 -26.85 20.93
C PRO A 295 -15.35 -26.19 21.75
N PRO A 296 -15.14 -24.97 22.29
CA PRO A 296 -16.24 -24.18 22.83
C PRO A 296 -17.12 -23.63 21.69
N GLU A 297 -18.39 -23.36 22.03
CA GLU A 297 -19.47 -22.87 21.15
C GLU A 297 -19.12 -21.66 20.26
N PRO A 298 -19.83 -21.46 19.13
CA PRO A 298 -19.49 -20.49 18.11
C PRO A 298 -19.70 -19.06 18.62
N THR A 299 -18.62 -18.42 19.02
CA THR A 299 -18.57 -16.96 19.18
C THR A 299 -17.70 -16.38 18.07
N ASN A 300 -18.18 -15.29 17.46
CA ASN A 300 -17.50 -14.55 16.40
C ASN A 300 -15.99 -14.46 16.66
N CYS A 301 -15.18 -15.13 15.84
CA CYS A 301 -13.72 -15.14 15.99
C CYS A 301 -13.14 -13.79 15.52
N ALA A 302 -13.17 -12.80 16.42
CA ALA A 302 -12.26 -11.66 16.38
C ALA A 302 -11.00 -12.05 17.18
N TYR A 303 -9.83 -12.10 16.52
CA TYR A 303 -8.57 -12.24 17.25
C TYR A 303 -8.25 -10.90 17.93
N ARG A 304 -8.27 -10.90 19.27
CA ARG A 304 -7.75 -9.81 20.09
C ARG A 304 -6.32 -10.14 20.48
N VAL A 305 -5.37 -9.33 20.06
CA VAL A 305 -3.99 -9.42 20.56
C VAL A 305 -3.96 -8.71 21.92
N TYR A 306 -3.82 -9.47 23.00
CA TYR A 306 -3.52 -8.95 24.33
C TYR A 306 -2.03 -9.10 24.57
N LEU A 307 -1.31 -7.99 24.73
CA LEU A 307 0.05 -8.00 25.26
C LEU A 307 -0.03 -7.85 26.78
N ASP A 308 0.05 -8.97 27.50
CA ASP A 308 0.28 -8.99 28.94
C ASP A 308 1.74 -8.58 29.22
N GLN A 309 1.93 -7.56 30.06
CA GLN A 309 3.23 -6.98 30.38
C GLN A 309 4.15 -7.92 31.18
N GLN A 310 3.66 -9.07 31.68
CA GLN A 310 4.44 -9.91 32.60
C GLN A 310 5.34 -11.00 31.97
N ASN A 311 5.21 -11.34 30.68
CA ASN A 311 5.93 -12.48 30.09
C ASN A 311 6.97 -12.15 28.99
N PHE A 312 7.40 -10.89 28.85
CA PHE A 312 8.31 -10.49 27.76
C PHE A 312 9.82 -10.75 28.02
N MET A 313 10.19 -11.35 29.16
CA MET A 313 11.60 -11.51 29.55
C MET A 313 12.27 -12.84 29.17
N THR A 314 11.57 -13.79 28.54
CA THR A 314 12.12 -15.15 28.31
C THR A 314 12.47 -15.48 26.86
N LEU A 315 12.51 -14.49 25.96
CA LEU A 315 12.82 -14.73 24.55
C LEU A 315 13.96 -13.85 24.00
N PHE A 316 15.00 -13.61 24.81
CA PHE A 316 16.31 -13.16 24.33
C PHE A 316 17.42 -13.75 25.22
N MET A 317 17.77 -15.01 24.95
CA MET A 317 19.12 -15.57 25.08
C MET A 317 19.38 -16.43 23.85
#